data_AF-A0A381E4F4-F1
#
_entry.id   AF-A0A381E4F4-F1
#
_cell.length_a   1.000
_cell.length_b   1.000
_cell.length_c   1.000
_cell.angle_alpha   90.00
_cell.angle_beta   90.00
_cell.angle_gamma   90.00
#
_symmetry.space_group_name_H-M   'P 1'
#
loop_
_entity.id
_entity.type
_entity.pdbx_description
1 polymer ?
#
loop_
_entity_poly.entity_id
_entity_poly.type
_entity_poly.pdbx_seq_one_letter_code
_entity_poly.pdbx_strand_id
1 'polypeptide(L)'
;MTDISQLREQLAALDNNEQRQQTVIAAFNEAEKAGDNDTCAAIAEHIIGEEILDERFSPSLQMHCLQWLTDYHAEQFVACYNDENASEDEKNTAWQPLMLNLWQHKWVIAKLAQDLGVEKERLTLAGEIMRDRYDWAGLSQSAVHKTQMLMSMDMGDVNAAKAHYTAWQETEADDSADCPACEQTELVNYHHFIGQYQKAVELAAPILAGELTCAEVPHITYYPAISSMIHIGDWTRAAETLNDAVKLIENAGDEHIHIMPRLIQLKNRLGEHSDARALFDKHSDAIYASCANNSFTYLQYLTAAAPYYPDAAEHARTLAEQYDNRNGNHYFRNQIESLLTPPTLQ
;
A
#
# COMPACT_ATOMS: atom_id res chain seq x y z
N MET A 1 12.04 6.32 30.30
CA MET A 1 11.65 5.16 29.50
C MET A 1 10.15 5.14 29.43
N THR A 2 9.62 5.58 28.29
CA THR A 2 8.20 5.40 27.97
C THR A 2 8.01 3.92 27.70
N ASP A 3 7.19 3.23 28.49
CA ASP A 3 6.83 1.85 28.21
C ASP A 3 6.00 1.83 26.91
N ILE A 4 6.51 1.18 25.86
CA ILE A 4 5.80 1.05 24.58
C ILE A 4 4.40 0.44 24.79
N SER A 5 4.20 -0.36 25.83
CA SER A 5 2.89 -0.92 26.20
C SER A 5 1.90 0.17 26.60
N GLN A 6 2.32 1.15 27.39
CA GLN A 6 1.48 2.28 27.79
C GLN A 6 1.13 3.15 26.58
N LEU A 7 2.10 3.39 25.69
CA LEU A 7 1.85 4.12 24.45
C LEU A 7 0.84 3.35 23.58
N ARG A 8 1.00 2.03 23.40
CA ARG A 8 0.07 1.19 22.63
C ARG A 8 -1.35 1.24 23.18
N GLU A 9 -1.53 1.20 24.50
CA GLU A 9 -2.85 1.38 25.15
C GLU A 9 -3.46 2.76 24.84
N GLN A 10 -2.65 3.82 24.91
CA GLN A 10 -3.10 5.18 24.56
C GLN A 10 -3.52 5.27 23.10
N LEU A 11 -2.75 4.69 22.18
CA LEU A 11 -3.05 4.70 20.73
C LEU A 11 -4.28 3.87 20.38
N ALA A 12 -4.53 2.78 21.11
CA ALA A 12 -5.71 1.93 20.94
C ALA A 12 -7.01 2.66 21.33
N ALA A 13 -6.93 3.65 22.23
CA ALA A 13 -8.08 4.43 22.68
C ALA A 13 -8.44 5.63 21.76
N LEU A 14 -7.65 5.87 20.71
CA LEU A 14 -7.89 6.98 19.77
C LEU A 14 -8.74 6.53 18.59
N ASP A 15 -9.82 7.23 18.28
CA ASP A 15 -10.68 6.89 17.12
C ASP A 15 -10.19 7.53 15.80
N ASN A 16 -9.18 8.40 15.86
CA ASN A 16 -8.69 9.18 14.73
C ASN A 16 -7.20 8.92 14.45
N ASN A 17 -6.88 8.52 13.21
CA ASN A 17 -5.51 8.26 12.78
C ASN A 17 -4.60 9.50 12.83
N GLU A 18 -5.10 10.71 12.57
CA GLU A 18 -4.30 11.94 12.67
C GLU A 18 -3.79 12.15 14.09
N GLN A 19 -4.66 12.01 15.09
CA GLN A 19 -4.29 12.13 16.51
C GLN A 19 -3.33 11.00 16.92
N ARG A 20 -3.55 9.79 16.42
CA ARG A 20 -2.67 8.63 16.63
C ARG A 20 -1.26 8.93 16.11
N GLN A 21 -1.15 9.42 14.89
CA GLN A 21 0.10 9.82 14.25
C GLN A 21 0.80 10.95 15.02
N GLN A 22 0.08 12.02 15.40
CA GLN A 22 0.66 13.11 16.19
C GLN A 22 1.19 12.62 17.55
N THR A 23 0.48 11.67 18.18
CA THR A 23 0.88 11.10 19.47
C THR A 23 2.18 10.30 19.34
N VAL A 24 2.31 9.42 18.34
CA VAL A 24 3.56 8.65 18.14
C VAL A 24 4.73 9.53 17.73
N ILE A 25 4.50 10.57 16.90
CA ILE A 25 5.54 11.54 16.53
C ILE A 25 6.07 12.25 17.77
N ALA A 26 5.17 12.70 18.66
CA ALA A 26 5.57 13.36 19.90
C ALA A 26 6.40 12.42 20.80
N ALA A 27 5.97 11.17 20.96
CA ALA A 27 6.68 10.18 21.75
C ALA A 27 8.05 9.82 21.15
N PHE A 28 8.14 9.64 19.84
CA PHE A 28 9.40 9.36 19.14
C PHE A 28 10.40 10.52 19.32
N ASN A 29 9.96 11.76 19.10
CA ASN A 29 10.81 12.95 19.26
C ASN A 29 11.29 13.14 20.71
N GLU A 30 10.46 12.79 21.70
CA GLU A 30 10.87 12.85 23.11
C GLU A 30 11.93 11.80 23.43
N ALA A 31 11.76 10.56 22.95
CA ALA A 31 12.73 9.48 23.10
C ALA A 31 14.07 9.81 22.40
N GLU A 32 14.01 10.32 21.17
CA GLU A 32 15.19 10.73 20.41
C GLU A 32 15.96 11.84 21.14
N LYS A 33 15.26 12.85 21.65
CA LYS A 33 15.86 13.94 22.44
C LYS A 33 16.50 13.45 23.74
N ALA A 34 15.97 12.38 24.32
CA ALA A 34 16.52 11.74 25.51
C ALA A 34 17.69 10.78 25.21
N GLY A 35 17.95 10.46 23.94
CA GLY A 35 18.91 9.43 23.52
C GLY A 35 18.47 8.00 23.85
N ASP A 36 17.15 7.78 23.99
CA ASP A 36 16.54 6.49 24.33
C ASP A 36 16.26 5.70 23.03
N ASN A 37 17.32 5.16 22.44
CA ASN A 37 17.24 4.46 21.15
C ASN A 37 16.34 3.21 21.19
N ASP A 38 16.30 2.50 22.32
CA ASP A 38 15.43 1.33 22.48
C ASP A 38 13.94 1.73 22.38
N THR A 39 13.57 2.86 22.99
CA THR A 39 12.21 3.40 22.86
C THR A 39 11.93 3.88 21.43
N CYS A 40 12.87 4.56 20.78
CA CYS A 40 12.74 4.94 19.37
C CYS A 40 12.51 3.71 18.47
N ALA A 41 13.30 2.65 18.65
CA ALA A 41 13.16 1.41 17.90
C ALA A 41 11.79 0.76 18.10
N ALA A 42 11.35 0.62 19.36
CA ALA A 42 10.04 0.04 19.66
C ALA A 42 8.87 0.85 19.08
N ILE A 43 8.99 2.19 19.03
CA ILE A 43 7.99 3.06 18.38
C ILE A 43 8.04 2.89 16.85
N ALA A 44 9.23 2.87 16.25
CA ALA A 44 9.39 2.69 14.81
C ALA A 44 8.81 1.34 14.34
N GLU A 45 9.12 0.26 15.04
CA GLU A 45 8.57 -1.08 14.78
C GLU A 45 7.03 -1.09 14.86
N HIS A 46 6.47 -0.41 15.86
CA HIS A 46 5.01 -0.28 15.99
C HIS A 46 4.38 0.49 14.81
N ILE A 47 5.02 1.56 14.34
CA ILE A 47 4.53 2.38 13.23
C ILE A 47 4.58 1.63 11.90
N ILE A 48 5.64 0.85 11.67
CA ILE A 48 5.84 0.11 10.43
C ILE A 48 4.89 -1.10 10.38
N GLY A 49 4.76 -1.83 11.48
CA GLY A 49 4.01 -3.08 11.56
C GLY A 49 4.90 -4.32 11.38
N GLU A 50 4.44 -5.46 11.89
CA GLU A 50 5.21 -6.71 11.94
C GLU A 50 4.94 -7.60 10.71
N GLU A 51 3.67 -7.95 10.45
CA GLU A 51 3.28 -8.86 9.36
C GLU A 51 2.76 -8.14 8.11
N ILE A 52 2.22 -6.92 8.28
CA ILE A 52 1.72 -6.04 7.23
C ILE A 52 1.96 -4.58 7.66
N LEU A 53 1.92 -3.66 6.71
CA LEU A 53 1.99 -2.23 7.02
C LEU A 53 0.78 -1.79 7.84
N ASP A 54 1.03 -1.00 8.88
CA ASP A 54 -0.05 -0.34 9.62
C ASP A 54 -0.54 0.89 8.85
N GLU A 55 -1.60 0.71 8.05
CA GLU A 55 -2.19 1.77 7.22
C GLU A 55 -2.78 2.95 8.00
N ARG A 56 -2.78 2.92 9.35
CA ARG A 56 -3.19 4.05 10.20
C ARG A 56 -2.15 5.17 10.22
N PHE A 57 -0.90 4.88 9.84
CA PHE A 57 0.19 5.85 9.76
C PHE A 57 0.49 6.20 8.30
N SER A 58 0.94 7.44 8.04
CA SER A 58 1.25 7.87 6.68
C SER A 58 2.50 7.14 6.13
N PRO A 59 2.54 6.83 4.82
CA PRO A 59 3.74 6.27 4.19
C PRO A 59 5.00 7.10 4.43
N SER A 60 4.89 8.44 4.49
CA SER A 60 6.00 9.33 4.83
C SER A 60 6.57 9.10 6.24
N LEU A 61 5.71 8.92 7.24
CA LEU A 61 6.14 8.64 8.61
C LEU A 61 6.76 7.25 8.71
N GLN A 62 6.13 6.25 8.09
CA GLN A 62 6.67 4.90 8.01
C GLN A 62 8.05 4.89 7.35
N MET A 63 8.24 5.62 6.25
CA MET A 63 9.53 5.74 5.58
C MET A 63 10.58 6.38 6.47
N HIS A 64 10.22 7.43 7.21
CA HIS A 64 11.13 8.08 8.16
C HIS A 64 11.56 7.12 9.27
N CYS A 65 10.61 6.45 9.93
CA CYS A 65 10.89 5.49 11.00
C CYS A 65 11.69 4.29 10.49
N LEU A 66 11.38 3.78 9.30
CA LEU A 66 12.10 2.67 8.70
C LEU A 66 13.54 3.05 8.35
N GLN A 67 13.77 4.26 7.82
CA GLN A 67 15.14 4.73 7.57
C GLN A 67 15.95 4.81 8.86
N TRP A 68 15.38 5.42 9.90
CA TRP A 68 16.02 5.52 11.21
C TRP A 68 16.34 4.12 11.78
N LEU A 69 15.38 3.20 11.75
CA LEU A 69 15.53 1.85 12.30
C LEU A 69 16.57 1.02 11.53
N THR A 70 16.61 1.20 10.22
CA THR A 70 17.61 0.55 9.35
C THR A 70 19.01 1.04 9.66
N ASP A 71 19.19 2.36 9.81
CA ASP A 71 20.50 2.93 10.13
C ASP A 71 20.95 2.48 11.53
N TYR A 72 20.03 2.47 12.51
CA TYR A 72 20.27 1.94 13.85
C TYR A 72 20.74 0.48 13.83
N HIS A 73 20.01 -0.42 13.17
CA HIS A 73 20.39 -1.83 13.10
C HIS A 73 21.62 -2.08 12.22
N ALA A 74 21.85 -1.26 11.19
CA ALA A 74 23.06 -1.32 10.38
C ALA A 74 24.31 -1.00 11.21
N GLU A 75 24.26 0.02 12.06
CA GLU A 75 25.37 0.35 12.97
C GLU A 75 25.68 -0.81 13.93
N GLN A 76 24.65 -1.41 14.52
CA GLN A 76 24.81 -2.56 15.42
C GLN A 76 25.39 -3.78 14.70
N PHE A 77 24.87 -4.10 13.51
CA PHE A 77 25.38 -5.21 12.70
C PHE A 77 26.83 -4.98 12.29
N VAL A 78 27.19 -3.80 11.79
CA VAL A 78 28.56 -3.48 11.38
C VAL A 78 29.52 -3.53 12.56
N ALA A 79 29.11 -3.07 13.74
CA ALA A 79 29.92 -3.17 14.95
C ALA A 79 30.16 -4.64 15.34
N CYS A 80 29.11 -5.46 15.36
CA CYS A 80 29.20 -6.89 15.68
C CYS A 80 30.01 -7.68 14.63
N TYR A 81 29.79 -7.39 13.35
CA TYR A 81 30.46 -8.06 12.24
C TYR A 81 31.98 -7.86 12.27
N ASN A 82 32.43 -6.65 12.64
CA ASN A 82 33.84 -6.27 12.74
C ASN A 82 34.50 -6.67 14.08
N ASP A 83 33.77 -7.16 15.07
CA ASP A 83 34.37 -7.73 16.27
C ASP A 83 34.93 -9.12 15.97
N GLU A 84 36.26 -9.26 16.08
CA GLU A 84 36.96 -10.53 15.85
C GLU A 84 36.57 -11.62 16.87
N ASN A 85 35.99 -11.23 18.01
CA ASN A 85 35.54 -12.16 19.05
C ASN A 85 34.07 -12.57 18.90
N ALA A 86 33.28 -11.86 18.08
CA ALA A 86 31.88 -12.19 17.88
C ALA A 86 31.74 -13.52 17.12
N SER A 87 30.93 -14.41 17.68
CA SER A 87 30.57 -15.67 17.06
C SER A 87 29.63 -15.46 15.87
N GLU A 88 29.53 -16.48 15.00
CA GLU A 88 28.61 -16.44 13.87
C GLU A 88 27.15 -16.29 14.32
N ASP A 89 26.78 -16.89 15.46
CA ASP A 89 25.43 -16.78 16.03
C ASP A 89 25.12 -15.34 16.48
N GLU A 90 26.09 -14.63 17.04
CA GLU A 90 25.94 -13.22 17.42
C GLU A 90 25.78 -12.33 16.18
N LYS A 91 26.57 -12.59 15.13
CA LYS A 91 26.45 -11.87 13.84
C LYS A 91 25.10 -12.11 13.19
N ASN A 92 24.62 -13.36 13.19
CA ASN A 92 23.29 -13.71 12.70
C ASN A 92 22.19 -13.04 13.52
N THR A 93 22.34 -12.96 14.85
CA THR A 93 21.37 -12.26 15.72
C THR A 93 21.32 -10.77 15.42
N ALA A 94 22.46 -10.12 15.19
CA ALA A 94 22.51 -8.71 14.80
C ALA A 94 22.00 -8.45 13.38
N TRP A 95 22.11 -9.44 12.48
CA TRP A 95 21.65 -9.37 11.09
C TRP A 95 20.13 -9.43 10.94
N GLN A 96 19.47 -10.27 11.75
CA GLN A 96 18.02 -10.51 11.67
C GLN A 96 17.16 -9.23 11.67
N PRO A 97 17.30 -8.29 12.63
CA PRO A 97 16.48 -7.09 12.64
C PRO A 97 16.78 -6.17 11.45
N LEU A 98 18.04 -6.09 11.02
CA LEU A 98 18.42 -5.33 9.83
C LEU A 98 17.80 -5.93 8.55
N MET A 99 17.81 -7.26 8.42
CA MET A 99 17.16 -7.95 7.31
C MET A 99 15.67 -7.69 7.24
N LEU A 100 14.99 -7.71 8.38
CA LEU A 100 13.57 -7.37 8.45
C LEU A 100 13.34 -5.94 7.93
N ASN A 101 14.16 -4.98 8.35
CA ASN A 101 14.02 -3.61 7.85
C ASN A 101 14.28 -3.51 6.33
N LEU A 102 15.34 -4.14 5.82
CA LEU A 102 15.62 -4.18 4.38
C LEU A 102 14.45 -4.75 3.59
N TRP A 103 13.82 -5.80 4.10
CA TRP A 103 12.64 -6.39 3.51
C TRP A 103 11.43 -5.45 3.58
N GLN A 104 11.16 -4.80 4.71
CA GLN A 104 10.06 -3.84 4.88
C GLN A 104 10.14 -2.61 3.95
N HIS A 105 11.33 -2.28 3.41
CA HIS A 105 11.46 -1.19 2.43
C HIS A 105 10.60 -1.40 1.20
N LYS A 106 10.48 -2.64 0.72
CA LYS A 106 9.71 -2.93 -0.50
C LYS A 106 8.22 -2.58 -0.31
N TRP A 107 7.71 -2.74 0.91
CA TRP A 107 6.34 -2.40 1.25
C TRP A 107 6.13 -0.89 1.35
N VAL A 108 6.95 -0.22 2.17
CA VAL A 108 6.80 1.22 2.43
C VAL A 108 7.05 2.04 1.16
N ILE A 109 8.09 1.70 0.39
CA ILE A 109 8.43 2.44 -0.83
C ILE A 109 7.38 2.22 -1.91
N ALA A 110 6.83 1.01 -2.06
CA ALA A 110 5.76 0.75 -3.03
C ALA A 110 4.54 1.65 -2.79
N LYS A 111 4.23 1.98 -1.53
CA LYS A 111 3.10 2.83 -1.13
C LYS A 111 3.45 4.32 -1.03
N LEU A 112 4.72 4.70 -1.11
CA LEU A 112 5.15 6.08 -0.84
C LEU A 112 4.51 7.11 -1.78
N ALA A 113 4.26 6.72 -3.04
CA ALA A 113 3.57 7.57 -4.01
C ALA A 113 2.11 7.87 -3.64
N GLN A 114 1.51 7.09 -2.74
CA GLN A 114 0.15 7.32 -2.25
C GLN A 114 0.08 8.50 -1.28
N ASP A 115 1.19 8.90 -0.66
CA ASP A 115 1.25 10.11 0.16
C ASP A 115 1.48 11.33 -0.72
N LEU A 116 0.45 12.16 -0.86
CA LEU A 116 0.51 13.35 -1.71
C LEU A 116 1.52 14.39 -1.22
N GLY A 117 1.84 14.41 0.07
CA GLY A 117 2.82 15.33 0.65
C GLY A 117 4.27 15.00 0.31
N VAL A 118 4.53 13.82 -0.26
CA VAL A 118 5.88 13.42 -0.68
C VAL A 118 6.18 13.92 -2.08
N GLU A 119 7.17 14.79 -2.21
CA GLU A 119 7.63 15.33 -3.49
C GLU A 119 8.18 14.24 -4.42
N LYS A 120 8.05 14.43 -5.73
CA LYS A 120 8.46 13.45 -6.75
C LYS A 120 9.94 13.06 -6.65
N GLU A 121 10.81 14.01 -6.33
CA GLU A 121 12.25 13.78 -6.16
C GLU A 121 12.52 12.82 -4.98
N ARG A 122 11.72 12.87 -3.91
CA ARG A 122 11.83 11.96 -2.77
C ARG A 122 11.39 10.55 -3.12
N LEU A 123 10.38 10.39 -4.00
CA LEU A 123 9.96 9.09 -4.52
C LEU A 123 11.09 8.41 -5.31
N THR A 124 11.73 9.15 -6.22
CA THR A 124 12.89 8.66 -6.99
C THR A 124 14.03 8.25 -6.07
N LEU A 125 14.37 9.12 -5.10
CA LEU A 125 15.46 8.86 -4.14
C LEU A 125 15.18 7.63 -3.27
N ALA A 126 13.93 7.38 -2.88
CA ALA A 126 13.59 6.19 -2.08
C ALA A 126 13.95 4.89 -2.81
N GLY A 127 13.66 4.81 -4.12
CA GLY A 127 14.05 3.66 -4.94
C GLY A 127 15.57 3.51 -5.12
N GLU A 128 16.31 4.61 -5.20
CA GLU A 128 17.78 4.60 -5.23
C GLU A 128 18.37 4.08 -3.92
N ILE A 129 17.88 4.57 -2.78
CA ILE A 129 18.28 4.12 -1.45
C ILE A 129 18.03 2.62 -1.28
N MET A 130 16.88 2.12 -1.73
CA MET A 130 16.56 0.69 -1.67
C MET A 130 17.54 -0.13 -2.49
N ARG A 131 17.82 0.27 -3.74
CA ARG A 131 18.80 -0.41 -4.60
C ARG A 131 20.17 -0.50 -3.94
N ASP A 132 20.69 0.62 -3.42
CA ASP A 132 22.00 0.68 -2.79
C ASP A 132 22.06 -0.20 -1.53
N ARG A 133 20.98 -0.22 -0.73
CA ARG A 133 20.88 -1.07 0.46
C ARG A 133 20.80 -2.56 0.11
N TYR A 134 20.05 -2.93 -0.93
CA TYR A 134 19.96 -4.31 -1.42
C TYR A 134 21.30 -4.78 -1.99
N ASP A 135 21.99 -3.94 -2.75
CA ASP A 135 23.33 -4.24 -3.27
C ASP A 135 24.35 -4.43 -2.14
N TRP A 136 24.32 -3.57 -1.12
CA TRP A 136 25.17 -3.69 0.07
C TRP A 136 24.89 -4.99 0.85
N ALA A 137 23.63 -5.38 0.96
CA ALA A 137 23.18 -6.58 1.67
C ALA A 137 23.31 -7.88 0.87
N GLY A 138 23.65 -7.81 -0.43
CA GLY A 138 23.68 -8.97 -1.32
C GLY A 138 22.31 -9.54 -1.66
N LEU A 139 21.25 -8.73 -1.59
CA LEU A 139 19.88 -9.10 -1.92
C LEU A 139 19.58 -8.91 -3.41
N SER A 140 18.62 -9.67 -3.92
CA SER A 140 18.19 -9.58 -5.31
C SER A 140 17.51 -8.25 -5.62
N GLN A 141 17.89 -7.66 -6.75
CA GLN A 141 17.23 -6.47 -7.32
C GLN A 141 15.82 -6.76 -7.87
N SER A 142 15.39 -8.03 -7.90
CA SER A 142 14.04 -8.42 -8.33
C SER A 142 12.95 -7.70 -7.50
N ALA A 143 13.11 -7.67 -6.17
CA ALA A 143 12.17 -6.96 -5.27
C ALA A 143 12.20 -5.44 -5.48
N VAL A 144 13.37 -4.86 -5.78
CA VAL A 144 13.51 -3.43 -6.11
C VAL A 144 12.73 -3.10 -7.38
N HIS A 145 12.87 -3.89 -8.43
CA HIS A 145 12.13 -3.70 -9.67
C HIS A 145 10.62 -3.82 -9.48
N LYS A 146 10.15 -4.82 -8.73
CA LYS A 146 8.73 -4.92 -8.39
C LYS A 146 8.24 -3.69 -7.62
N THR A 147 8.99 -3.25 -6.61
CA THR A 147 8.65 -2.05 -5.82
C THR A 147 8.54 -0.80 -6.69
N GLN A 148 9.50 -0.58 -7.58
CA GLN A 148 9.47 0.57 -8.50
C GLN A 148 8.35 0.45 -9.53
N MET A 149 7.99 -0.75 -9.98
CA MET A 149 6.81 -0.98 -10.82
C MET A 149 5.54 -0.52 -10.09
N LEU A 150 5.31 -0.96 -8.85
CA LEU A 150 4.12 -0.61 -8.07
C LEU A 150 4.04 0.90 -7.80
N MET A 151 5.15 1.51 -7.37
CA MET A 151 5.20 2.95 -7.17
C MET A 151 4.93 3.73 -8.47
N SER A 152 5.45 3.25 -9.61
CA SER A 152 5.18 3.84 -10.93
C SER A 152 3.70 3.74 -11.31
N MET A 153 3.03 2.65 -10.94
CA MET A 153 1.60 2.48 -11.15
C MET A 153 0.78 3.50 -10.33
N ASP A 154 1.11 3.66 -9.05
CA ASP A 154 0.48 4.68 -8.18
C ASP A 154 0.80 6.12 -8.63
N MET A 155 1.88 6.31 -9.40
CA MET A 155 2.17 7.59 -10.05
C MET A 155 1.45 7.77 -11.39
N GLY A 156 0.87 6.72 -11.97
CA GLY A 156 0.32 6.74 -13.33
C GLY A 156 1.37 6.74 -14.45
N ASP A 157 2.62 6.36 -14.15
CA ASP A 157 3.70 6.26 -15.14
C ASP A 157 3.74 4.88 -15.80
N VAL A 158 3.00 4.76 -16.89
CA VAL A 158 2.88 3.52 -17.68
C VAL A 158 4.22 3.05 -18.25
N ASN A 159 5.11 3.97 -18.62
CA ASN A 159 6.38 3.60 -19.25
C ASN A 159 7.35 3.06 -18.21
N ALA A 160 7.47 3.74 -17.06
CA ALA A 160 8.30 3.27 -15.95
C ALA A 160 7.79 1.92 -15.41
N ALA A 161 6.48 1.77 -15.22
CA ALA A 161 5.88 0.51 -14.79
C ALA A 161 6.24 -0.66 -15.73
N LYS A 162 6.14 -0.45 -17.06
CA LYS A 162 6.53 -1.47 -18.06
C LYS A 162 8.01 -1.82 -18.00
N ALA A 163 8.89 -0.83 -17.87
CA ALA A 163 10.32 -1.06 -17.80
C ALA A 163 10.69 -1.88 -16.55
N HIS A 164 10.13 -1.51 -15.40
CA HIS A 164 10.35 -2.21 -14.13
C HIS A 164 9.71 -3.60 -14.10
N TYR A 165 8.54 -3.78 -14.70
CA TYR A 165 7.95 -5.12 -14.88
C TYR A 165 8.88 -6.03 -15.67
N THR A 166 9.39 -5.59 -16.82
CA THR A 166 10.33 -6.39 -17.63
C THR A 166 11.56 -6.76 -16.81
N ALA A 167 12.18 -5.79 -16.13
CA ALA A 167 13.35 -6.04 -15.30
C ALA A 167 13.05 -7.00 -14.13
N TRP A 168 11.88 -6.88 -13.50
CA TRP A 168 11.43 -7.81 -12.45
C TRP A 168 11.31 -9.24 -12.99
N GLN A 169 10.70 -9.43 -14.17
CA GLN A 169 10.53 -10.75 -14.77
C GLN A 169 11.86 -11.37 -15.26
N GLU A 170 12.87 -10.54 -15.56
CA GLU A 170 14.19 -10.98 -16.03
C GLU A 170 15.21 -11.18 -14.90
N THR A 171 14.91 -10.70 -13.69
CA THR A 171 15.81 -10.77 -12.53
C THR A 171 15.40 -11.93 -11.61
N GLU A 172 16.34 -12.84 -11.36
CA GLU A 172 16.14 -13.97 -10.45
C GLU A 172 15.80 -13.47 -9.04
N ALA A 173 14.68 -13.94 -8.50
CA ALA A 173 14.26 -13.65 -7.14
C ALA A 173 15.10 -14.44 -6.13
N ASP A 174 15.30 -13.86 -4.95
CA ASP A 174 15.88 -14.55 -3.79
C ASP A 174 14.81 -14.81 -2.72
N ASP A 175 15.24 -15.26 -1.55
CA ASP A 175 14.35 -15.53 -0.41
C ASP A 175 13.70 -14.26 0.17
N SER A 176 14.05 -13.06 -0.32
CA SER A 176 13.40 -11.80 0.07
C SER A 176 12.12 -11.51 -0.72
N ALA A 177 11.78 -12.34 -1.72
CA ALA A 177 10.53 -12.26 -2.48
C ALA A 177 9.28 -12.35 -1.57
N ASP A 178 8.14 -11.87 -2.07
CA ASP A 178 6.88 -12.06 -1.36
C ASP A 178 6.35 -13.48 -1.55
N CYS A 179 5.33 -13.84 -0.76
CA CYS A 179 4.70 -15.15 -0.93
C CYS A 179 4.07 -15.29 -2.33
N PRO A 180 3.89 -16.53 -2.84
CA PRO A 180 3.36 -16.77 -4.19
C PRO A 180 2.01 -16.09 -4.49
N ALA A 181 1.14 -15.94 -3.47
CA ALA A 181 -0.15 -15.26 -3.62
C ALA A 181 0.01 -13.75 -3.85
N CYS A 182 0.93 -13.10 -3.14
CA CYS A 182 1.24 -11.68 -3.34
C CYS A 182 1.91 -11.45 -4.70
N GLU A 183 2.89 -12.28 -5.08
CA GLU A 183 3.53 -12.18 -6.40
C GLU A 183 2.51 -12.34 -7.54
N GLN A 184 1.57 -13.29 -7.41
CA GLN A 184 0.49 -13.48 -8.38
C GLN A 184 -0.44 -12.26 -8.44
N THR A 185 -0.75 -11.65 -7.30
CA THR A 185 -1.57 -10.43 -7.26
C THR A 185 -0.91 -9.26 -7.98
N GLU A 186 0.42 -9.10 -7.85
CA GLU A 186 1.09 -8.00 -8.54
C GLU A 186 1.14 -8.18 -10.07
N LEU A 187 1.12 -9.42 -10.56
CA LEU A 187 0.87 -9.67 -11.98
C LEU A 187 -0.54 -9.22 -12.40
N VAL A 188 -1.57 -9.51 -11.59
CA VAL A 188 -2.95 -9.06 -11.85
C VAL A 188 -3.02 -7.53 -11.88
N ASN A 189 -2.45 -6.86 -10.87
CA ASN A 189 -2.37 -5.41 -10.78
C ASN A 189 -1.69 -4.80 -12.01
N TYR A 190 -0.50 -5.29 -12.37
CA TYR A 190 0.25 -4.79 -13.52
C TYR A 190 -0.54 -4.92 -14.82
N HIS A 191 -1.06 -6.12 -15.12
CA HIS A 191 -1.78 -6.36 -16.36
C HIS A 191 -3.09 -5.57 -16.43
N HIS A 192 -3.77 -5.37 -15.30
CA HIS A 192 -4.91 -4.45 -15.23
C HIS A 192 -4.48 -3.01 -15.56
N PHE A 193 -3.42 -2.51 -14.93
CA PHE A 193 -2.93 -1.15 -15.08
C PHE A 193 -2.51 -0.80 -16.52
N ILE A 194 -1.86 -1.73 -17.23
CA ILE A 194 -1.48 -1.51 -18.64
C ILE A 194 -2.61 -1.80 -19.65
N GLY A 195 -3.82 -2.10 -19.17
CA GLY A 195 -5.01 -2.34 -20.01
C GLY A 195 -5.10 -3.73 -20.64
N GLN A 196 -4.31 -4.70 -20.17
CA GLN A 196 -4.38 -6.10 -20.59
C GLN A 196 -5.39 -6.89 -19.75
N TYR A 197 -6.64 -6.43 -19.77
CA TYR A 197 -7.71 -6.89 -18.88
C TYR A 197 -7.98 -8.40 -18.94
N GLN A 198 -7.99 -8.98 -20.15
CA GLN A 198 -8.16 -10.42 -20.31
C GLN A 198 -7.08 -11.21 -19.56
N LYS A 199 -5.83 -10.77 -19.66
CA LYS A 199 -4.70 -11.39 -18.97
C LYS A 199 -4.80 -11.24 -17.46
N ALA A 200 -5.23 -10.07 -16.97
CA ALA A 200 -5.47 -9.84 -15.55
C ALA A 200 -6.54 -10.80 -14.99
N VAL A 201 -7.63 -11.04 -15.72
CA VAL A 201 -8.68 -11.99 -15.32
C VAL A 201 -8.17 -13.43 -15.28
N GLU A 202 -7.37 -13.84 -16.26
CA GLU A 202 -6.75 -15.17 -16.28
C GLU A 202 -5.81 -15.38 -15.09
N LEU A 203 -4.99 -14.38 -14.78
CA LEU A 203 -4.06 -14.41 -13.66
C LEU A 203 -4.76 -14.36 -12.30
N ALA A 204 -5.95 -13.73 -12.22
CA ALA A 204 -6.72 -13.68 -10.99
C ALA A 204 -7.44 -15.01 -10.68
N ALA A 205 -7.60 -15.90 -11.67
CA ALA A 205 -8.38 -17.13 -11.52
C ALA A 205 -7.98 -18.02 -10.33
N PRO A 206 -6.70 -18.38 -10.09
CA PRO A 206 -6.31 -19.21 -8.94
C PRO A 206 -6.58 -18.53 -7.60
N ILE A 207 -6.44 -17.19 -7.53
CA ILE A 207 -6.74 -16.42 -6.31
C ILE A 207 -8.25 -16.43 -6.03
N LEU A 208 -9.07 -16.14 -7.04
CA LEU A 208 -10.52 -16.12 -6.91
C LEU A 208 -11.12 -17.52 -6.64
N ALA A 209 -10.42 -18.58 -7.03
CA ALA A 209 -10.77 -19.95 -6.72
C ALA A 209 -10.34 -20.39 -5.30
N GLY A 210 -9.58 -19.55 -4.57
CA GLY A 210 -9.04 -19.87 -3.25
C GLY A 210 -7.83 -20.81 -3.27
N GLU A 211 -7.21 -21.03 -4.44
CA GLU A 211 -6.01 -21.87 -4.59
C GLU A 211 -4.74 -21.14 -4.12
N LEU A 212 -4.76 -19.80 -4.16
CA LEU A 212 -3.70 -18.93 -3.65
C LEU A 212 -4.30 -17.93 -2.66
N THR A 213 -3.81 -17.94 -1.42
CA THR A 213 -4.26 -17.06 -0.35
C THR A 213 -3.11 -16.71 0.61
N CYS A 214 -3.19 -15.53 1.21
CA CYS A 214 -2.39 -15.09 2.36
C CYS A 214 -3.22 -14.09 3.18
N ALA A 215 -2.62 -13.37 4.12
CA ALA A 215 -3.33 -12.34 4.90
C ALA A 215 -3.95 -11.25 4.01
N GLU A 216 -3.24 -10.81 2.96
CA GLU A 216 -3.72 -9.75 2.07
C GLU A 216 -4.54 -10.26 0.87
N VAL A 217 -4.27 -11.48 0.41
CA VAL A 217 -4.86 -12.07 -0.80
C VAL A 217 -5.96 -13.05 -0.41
N PRO A 218 -7.23 -12.80 -0.78
CA PRO A 218 -7.65 -12.17 -2.04
C PRO A 218 -8.06 -10.68 -1.98
N HIS A 219 -8.07 -10.04 -0.80
CA HIS A 219 -8.67 -8.72 -0.58
C HIS A 219 -8.21 -7.67 -1.59
N ILE A 220 -6.89 -7.54 -1.78
CA ILE A 220 -6.29 -6.54 -2.69
C ILE A 220 -6.41 -6.93 -4.18
N THR A 221 -6.72 -8.18 -4.50
CA THR A 221 -6.88 -8.67 -5.89
C THR A 221 -8.27 -8.38 -6.46
N TYR A 222 -9.28 -8.16 -5.62
CA TYR A 222 -10.67 -8.03 -6.09
C TYR A 222 -10.87 -6.87 -7.04
N TYR A 223 -10.38 -5.67 -6.70
CA TYR A 223 -10.57 -4.50 -7.55
C TYR A 223 -10.02 -4.67 -8.97
N PRO A 224 -8.73 -4.97 -9.19
CA PRO A 224 -8.19 -5.10 -10.55
C PRO A 224 -8.84 -6.26 -11.32
N ALA A 225 -9.21 -7.36 -10.64
CA ALA A 225 -9.88 -8.49 -11.28
C ALA A 225 -11.29 -8.12 -11.76
N ILE A 226 -12.14 -7.59 -10.88
CA ILE A 226 -13.53 -7.23 -11.20
C ILE A 226 -13.58 -6.09 -12.22
N SER A 227 -12.72 -5.08 -12.06
CA SER A 227 -12.62 -3.98 -13.02
C SER A 227 -12.23 -4.49 -14.41
N SER A 228 -11.29 -5.45 -14.48
CA SER A 228 -10.91 -6.09 -15.74
C SER A 228 -12.05 -6.90 -16.36
N MET A 229 -12.85 -7.62 -15.56
CA MET A 229 -14.05 -8.32 -16.04
C MET A 229 -15.07 -7.36 -16.66
N ILE A 230 -15.29 -6.22 -16.02
CA ILE A 230 -16.13 -5.12 -16.56
C ILE A 230 -15.58 -4.64 -17.91
N HIS A 231 -14.27 -4.41 -18.02
CA HIS A 231 -13.66 -3.91 -19.25
C HIS A 231 -13.76 -4.89 -20.44
N ILE A 232 -13.73 -6.19 -20.20
CA ILE A 232 -13.90 -7.22 -21.25
C ILE A 232 -15.38 -7.58 -21.51
N GLY A 233 -16.31 -6.99 -20.76
CA GLY A 233 -17.74 -7.22 -20.91
C GLY A 233 -18.28 -8.49 -20.22
N ASP A 234 -17.52 -9.09 -19.29
CA ASP A 234 -17.96 -10.22 -18.47
C ASP A 234 -18.72 -9.71 -17.22
N TRP A 235 -19.82 -8.98 -17.48
CA TRP A 235 -20.58 -8.26 -16.46
C TRP A 235 -21.19 -9.16 -15.40
N THR A 236 -21.68 -10.34 -15.79
CA THR A 236 -22.28 -11.30 -14.87
C THR A 236 -21.26 -11.79 -13.86
N ARG A 237 -20.10 -12.25 -14.32
CA ARG A 237 -19.04 -12.72 -13.44
C ARG A 237 -18.49 -11.58 -12.57
N ALA A 238 -18.39 -10.37 -13.11
CA ALA A 238 -17.99 -9.19 -12.36
C ALA A 238 -18.94 -8.92 -11.18
N ALA A 239 -20.26 -8.95 -11.41
CA ALA A 239 -21.27 -8.73 -10.38
C ALA A 239 -21.27 -9.83 -9.30
N GLU A 240 -21.17 -11.10 -9.71
CA GLU A 240 -21.06 -12.23 -8.77
C GLU A 240 -19.81 -12.11 -7.89
N THR A 241 -18.64 -11.88 -8.51
CA THR A 241 -17.36 -11.73 -7.81
C THR A 241 -17.38 -10.52 -6.88
N LEU A 242 -18.00 -9.41 -7.29
CA LEU A 242 -18.14 -8.21 -6.46
C LEU A 242 -19.00 -8.46 -5.22
N ASN A 243 -20.10 -9.19 -5.35
CA ASN A 243 -20.94 -9.52 -4.20
C ASN A 243 -20.20 -10.39 -3.18
N ASP A 244 -19.34 -11.29 -3.63
CA ASP A 244 -18.52 -12.11 -2.74
C ASP A 244 -17.38 -11.30 -2.11
N ALA A 245 -16.75 -10.40 -2.87
CA ALA A 245 -15.76 -9.46 -2.36
C ALA A 245 -16.33 -8.57 -1.24
N VAL A 246 -17.52 -8.00 -1.45
CA VAL A 246 -18.19 -7.15 -0.44
C VAL A 246 -18.45 -7.94 0.84
N LYS A 247 -19.02 -9.15 0.75
CA LYS A 247 -19.27 -9.99 1.94
C LYS A 247 -17.97 -10.30 2.69
N LEU A 248 -16.91 -10.62 1.96
CA LEU A 248 -15.63 -10.99 2.55
C LEU A 248 -15.00 -9.81 3.28
N ILE A 249 -14.99 -8.62 2.69
CA ILE A 249 -14.50 -7.39 3.33
C ILE A 249 -15.36 -7.02 4.55
N GLU A 250 -16.69 -7.12 4.45
CA GLU A 250 -17.57 -6.85 5.60
C GLU A 250 -17.34 -7.82 6.77
N ASN A 251 -17.00 -9.08 6.48
CA ASN A 251 -16.71 -10.08 7.50
C ASN A 251 -15.33 -9.90 8.15
N ALA A 252 -14.36 -9.33 7.42
CA ALA A 252 -13.04 -9.00 7.98
C ALA A 252 -13.06 -7.78 8.92
N GLY A 253 -14.09 -6.94 8.82
CA GLY A 253 -14.24 -5.76 9.67
C GLY A 253 -13.33 -4.60 9.26
N ASP A 254 -12.89 -3.82 10.25
CA ASP A 254 -12.22 -2.53 10.00
C ASP A 254 -10.84 -2.66 9.34
N GLU A 255 -10.19 -3.83 9.42
CA GLU A 255 -8.85 -4.08 8.87
C GLU A 255 -8.78 -3.85 7.35
N HIS A 256 -9.83 -4.22 6.62
CA HIS A 256 -9.88 -4.12 5.15
C HIS A 256 -10.91 -3.12 4.64
N ILE A 257 -11.47 -2.28 5.52
CA ILE A 257 -12.53 -1.33 5.15
C ILE A 257 -12.06 -0.29 4.14
N HIS A 258 -10.75 0.00 4.08
CA HIS A 258 -10.11 0.90 3.12
C HIS A 258 -10.28 0.46 1.66
N ILE A 259 -10.62 -0.82 1.40
CA ILE A 259 -10.88 -1.37 0.06
C ILE A 259 -12.32 -1.08 -0.39
N MET A 260 -13.25 -0.91 0.55
CA MET A 260 -14.68 -0.75 0.29
C MET A 260 -15.03 0.38 -0.70
N PRO A 261 -14.38 1.57 -0.68
CA PRO A 261 -14.63 2.63 -1.66
C PRO A 261 -14.49 2.15 -3.11
N ARG A 262 -13.47 1.36 -3.41
CA ARG A 262 -13.26 0.84 -4.76
C ARG A 262 -14.33 -0.17 -5.16
N LEU A 263 -14.81 -0.98 -4.23
CA LEU A 263 -15.93 -1.91 -4.49
C LEU A 263 -17.24 -1.13 -4.75
N ILE A 264 -17.48 -0.04 -4.03
CA ILE A 264 -18.62 0.87 -4.28
C ILE A 264 -18.53 1.51 -5.67
N GLN A 265 -17.33 1.96 -6.07
CA GLN A 265 -17.10 2.48 -7.43
C GLN A 265 -17.44 1.44 -8.50
N LEU A 266 -17.03 0.18 -8.32
CA LEU A 266 -17.36 -0.92 -9.23
C LEU A 266 -18.86 -1.24 -9.25
N LYS A 267 -19.53 -1.20 -8.09
CA LYS A 267 -20.99 -1.42 -8.00
C LYS A 267 -21.77 -0.33 -8.75
N ASN A 268 -21.32 0.93 -8.65
CA ASN A 268 -21.84 2.01 -9.49
C ASN A 268 -21.59 1.77 -10.99
N ARG A 269 -20.40 1.28 -11.34
CA ARG A 269 -20.03 0.99 -12.73
C ARG A 269 -20.88 -0.12 -13.36
N LEU A 270 -21.37 -1.06 -12.55
CA LEU A 270 -22.31 -2.12 -12.95
C LEU A 270 -23.76 -1.63 -13.06
N GLY A 271 -24.05 -0.36 -12.72
CA GLY A 271 -25.40 0.20 -12.74
C GLY A 271 -26.21 -0.10 -11.47
N GLU A 272 -25.61 -0.73 -10.46
CA GLU A 272 -26.25 -1.08 -9.19
C GLU A 272 -26.24 0.10 -8.20
N HIS A 273 -26.69 1.28 -8.65
CA HIS A 273 -26.51 2.55 -7.94
C HIS A 273 -27.16 2.61 -6.56
N SER A 274 -28.35 2.00 -6.39
CA SER A 274 -29.05 1.98 -5.10
C SER A 274 -28.31 1.16 -4.06
N ASP A 275 -27.77 0.00 -4.44
CA ASP A 275 -26.98 -0.84 -3.56
C ASP A 275 -25.63 -0.21 -3.26
N ALA A 276 -24.98 0.37 -4.28
CA ALA A 276 -23.72 1.10 -4.11
C ALA A 276 -23.89 2.24 -3.10
N ARG A 277 -25.03 2.95 -3.15
CA ARG A 277 -25.36 4.00 -2.21
C ARG A 277 -25.59 3.45 -0.79
N ALA A 278 -26.36 2.38 -0.66
CA ALA A 278 -26.61 1.76 0.63
C ALA A 278 -25.32 1.26 1.30
N LEU A 279 -24.40 0.71 0.50
CA LEU A 279 -23.09 0.26 0.96
C LEU A 279 -22.21 1.43 1.40
N PHE A 280 -22.21 2.54 0.63
CA PHE A 280 -21.52 3.77 1.03
C PHE A 280 -22.06 4.30 2.35
N ASP A 281 -23.38 4.47 2.48
CA ASP A 281 -24.00 5.02 3.69
C ASP A 281 -23.75 4.16 4.93
N LYS A 282 -23.72 2.83 4.77
CA LYS A 282 -23.45 1.88 5.87
C LYS A 282 -22.03 2.03 6.43
N HIS A 283 -21.04 2.27 5.56
CA HIS A 283 -19.61 2.20 5.91
C HIS A 283 -18.90 3.55 5.93
N SER A 284 -19.59 4.64 5.58
CA SER A 284 -18.99 5.96 5.36
C SER A 284 -18.13 6.43 6.54
N ASP A 285 -18.60 6.28 7.77
CA ASP A 285 -17.89 6.75 8.97
C ASP A 285 -16.61 5.94 9.21
N ALA A 286 -16.68 4.61 9.08
CA ALA A 286 -15.53 3.71 9.24
C ALA A 286 -14.46 3.95 8.16
N ILE A 287 -14.89 4.09 6.90
CA ILE A 287 -14.00 4.43 5.79
C ILE A 287 -13.36 5.81 6.02
N TYR A 288 -14.14 6.82 6.41
CA TYR A 288 -13.62 8.16 6.61
C TYR A 288 -12.60 8.20 7.76
N ALA A 289 -12.85 7.47 8.85
CA ALA A 289 -11.89 7.32 9.94
C ALA A 289 -10.57 6.69 9.47
N SER A 290 -10.62 5.74 8.52
CA SER A 290 -9.42 5.11 7.94
C SER A 290 -8.69 5.99 6.92
N CYS A 291 -9.32 7.05 6.39
CA CYS A 291 -8.71 7.94 5.40
C CYS A 291 -7.68 8.91 6.01
N ALA A 292 -7.76 9.18 7.31
CA ALA A 292 -6.83 10.10 7.97
C ALA A 292 -5.38 9.55 7.83
N ASN A 293 -4.46 10.43 7.43
CA ASN A 293 -3.07 10.14 7.02
C ASN A 293 -2.88 9.40 5.69
N ASN A 294 -3.94 9.10 4.94
CA ASN A 294 -3.86 8.43 3.64
C ASN A 294 -4.68 9.18 2.57
N SER A 295 -4.03 10.11 1.87
CA SER A 295 -4.67 10.93 0.83
C SER A 295 -5.16 10.10 -0.36
N PHE A 296 -4.58 8.94 -0.62
CA PHE A 296 -5.00 8.07 -1.71
C PHE A 296 -6.29 7.32 -1.37
N THR A 297 -6.40 6.77 -0.17
CA THR A 297 -7.65 6.18 0.34
C THR A 297 -8.76 7.24 0.41
N TYR A 298 -8.41 8.47 0.82
CA TYR A 298 -9.34 9.59 0.80
C TYR A 298 -9.83 9.94 -0.61
N LEU A 299 -8.94 9.91 -1.62
CA LEU A 299 -9.33 10.05 -3.02
C LEU A 299 -10.31 8.97 -3.46
N GLN A 300 -10.09 7.71 -3.06
CA GLN A 300 -11.00 6.61 -3.37
C GLN A 300 -12.37 6.80 -2.70
N TYR A 301 -12.40 7.25 -1.44
CA TYR A 301 -13.61 7.60 -0.71
C TYR A 301 -14.41 8.71 -1.41
N LEU A 302 -13.76 9.82 -1.76
CA LEU A 302 -14.40 10.92 -2.47
C LEU A 302 -14.94 10.48 -3.83
N THR A 303 -14.20 9.63 -4.54
CA THR A 303 -14.63 9.08 -5.83
C THR A 303 -15.85 8.16 -5.70
N ALA A 304 -15.93 7.37 -4.62
CA ALA A 304 -17.10 6.55 -4.32
C ALA A 304 -18.33 7.40 -3.93
N ALA A 305 -18.11 8.55 -3.28
CA ALA A 305 -19.14 9.49 -2.85
C ALA A 305 -19.67 10.39 -3.98
N ALA A 306 -18.82 10.69 -4.98
CA ALA A 306 -19.07 11.66 -6.05
C ALA A 306 -20.38 11.48 -6.84
N PRO A 307 -20.89 10.26 -7.12
CA PRO A 307 -22.18 10.10 -7.78
C PRO A 307 -23.38 10.65 -6.98
N TYR A 308 -23.22 10.82 -5.67
CA TYR A 308 -24.29 11.20 -4.76
C TYR A 308 -24.12 12.60 -4.16
N TYR A 309 -22.88 13.10 -4.14
CA TYR A 309 -22.52 14.36 -3.49
C TYR A 309 -21.65 15.21 -4.43
N PRO A 310 -22.20 16.31 -5.00
CA PRO A 310 -21.46 17.20 -5.89
C PRO A 310 -20.16 17.75 -5.28
N ASP A 311 -20.19 18.14 -4.00
CA ASP A 311 -19.02 18.66 -3.29
C ASP A 311 -17.90 17.61 -3.21
N ALA A 312 -18.25 16.32 -3.04
CA ALA A 312 -17.28 15.23 -3.06
C ALA A 312 -16.66 15.04 -4.45
N ALA A 313 -17.45 15.22 -5.52
CA ALA A 313 -16.95 15.16 -6.89
C ALA A 313 -15.97 16.31 -7.19
N GLU A 314 -16.25 17.52 -6.71
CA GLU A 314 -15.33 18.66 -6.81
C GLU A 314 -14.02 18.39 -6.07
N HIS A 315 -14.10 17.95 -4.81
CA HIS A 315 -12.92 17.62 -4.01
C HIS A 315 -12.09 16.48 -4.61
N ALA A 316 -12.73 15.45 -5.16
CA ALA A 316 -12.03 14.35 -5.83
C ALA A 316 -11.22 14.86 -7.03
N ARG A 317 -11.82 15.74 -7.86
CA ARG A 317 -11.13 16.36 -9.01
C ARG A 317 -9.95 17.23 -8.57
N THR A 318 -10.12 18.03 -7.52
CA THR A 318 -9.03 18.85 -6.97
C THR A 318 -7.87 17.99 -6.49
N LEU A 319 -8.16 16.92 -5.74
CA LEU A 319 -7.13 16.04 -5.21
C LEU A 319 -6.42 15.25 -6.32
N ALA A 320 -7.16 14.76 -7.32
CA ALA A 320 -6.60 14.14 -8.51
C ALA A 320 -5.69 15.10 -9.29
N GLU A 321 -6.07 16.36 -9.44
CA GLU A 321 -5.22 17.37 -10.08
C GLU A 321 -3.92 17.60 -9.31
N GLN A 322 -3.94 17.55 -7.97
CA GLN A 322 -2.72 17.68 -7.17
C GLN A 322 -1.76 16.49 -7.41
N TYR A 323 -2.26 15.26 -7.43
CA TYR A 323 -1.44 14.09 -7.78
C TYR A 323 -0.88 14.19 -9.20
N ASP A 324 -1.72 14.52 -10.17
CA ASP A 324 -1.35 14.69 -11.58
C ASP A 324 -0.27 15.76 -11.76
N ASN A 325 -0.38 16.89 -11.04
CA ASN A 325 0.61 17.97 -11.07
C ASN A 325 1.95 17.51 -10.47
N ARG A 326 1.93 16.82 -9.32
CA ARG A 326 3.14 16.25 -8.72
C ARG A 326 3.79 15.22 -9.64
N ASN A 327 2.99 14.34 -10.24
CA ASN A 327 3.48 13.22 -11.05
C ASN A 327 3.88 13.66 -12.47
N GLY A 328 3.32 14.78 -12.96
CA GLY A 328 3.55 15.30 -14.31
C GLY A 328 2.72 14.59 -15.38
N ASN A 329 1.49 14.19 -15.07
CA ASN A 329 0.59 13.50 -16.00
C ASN A 329 -0.90 13.89 -15.79
N HIS A 330 -1.82 13.09 -16.33
CA HIS A 330 -3.27 13.29 -16.21
C HIS A 330 -4.00 12.01 -15.72
N TYR A 331 -3.27 11.11 -15.06
CA TYR A 331 -3.73 9.76 -14.77
C TYR A 331 -4.98 9.76 -13.88
N PHE A 332 -4.93 10.48 -12.75
CA PHE A 332 -6.01 10.47 -11.76
C PHE A 332 -7.25 11.21 -12.27
N ARG A 333 -7.08 12.34 -12.97
CA ARG A 333 -8.23 13.03 -13.57
C ARG A 333 -8.94 12.16 -14.61
N ASN A 334 -8.18 11.48 -15.46
CA ASN A 334 -8.77 10.55 -16.44
C ASN A 334 -9.50 9.39 -15.76
N GLN A 335 -8.96 8.86 -14.66
CA GLN A 335 -9.60 7.81 -13.88
C GLN A 335 -10.93 8.26 -13.27
N ILE A 336 -10.96 9.45 -12.64
CA ILE A 336 -12.20 10.01 -12.07
C ILE A 336 -13.25 10.21 -13.16
N GLU A 337 -12.89 10.85 -14.27
CA GLU A 337 -13.85 11.10 -15.36
C GLU A 337 -14.39 9.79 -15.96
N SER A 338 -13.53 8.76 -16.07
CA SER A 338 -13.95 7.41 -16.51
C SER A 338 -14.93 6.74 -15.54
N LEU A 339 -14.73 6.90 -14.24
CA LEU A 339 -15.60 6.32 -13.20
C LEU A 339 -16.93 7.07 -13.06
N LEU A 340 -16.94 8.38 -13.29
CA LEU A 340 -18.15 9.21 -13.25
C LEU A 340 -18.96 9.15 -14.54
N THR A 341 -18.36 8.70 -15.64
CA THR A 341 -19.06 8.48 -16.91
C THR A 341 -19.60 7.04 -16.97
N PRO A 342 -20.91 6.82 -17.20
CA PRO A 342 -21.45 5.48 -17.38
C PRO A 342 -20.73 4.73 -18.50
N PRO A 343 -20.54 3.40 -18.39
CA PRO A 343 -19.97 2.63 -19.50
C PRO A 343 -20.90 2.77 -20.69
N THR A 344 -20.35 3.04 -21.87
CA THR A 344 -21.12 2.90 -23.10
C THR A 344 -21.43 1.41 -23.26
N LEU A 345 -22.66 1.01 -22.92
CA LEU A 345 -23.17 -0.33 -23.20
C LEU A 345 -23.16 -0.51 -24.72
N GLN A 346 -22.30 -1.39 -25.24
CA GLN A 346 -22.33 -1.82 -26.63
C GLN A 346 -23.33 -2.96 -26.82
#